data_AF-A0A9D6HXF6-F1
#
_entry.id   AF-A0A9D6HXF6-F1
#
_cell.length_a   1.000
_cell.length_b   1.000
_cell.length_c   1.000
_cell.angle_alpha   90.00
_cell.angle_beta   90.00
_cell.angle_gamma   90.00
#
_symmetry.space_group_name_H-M   'P 1'
#
loop_
_entity.id
_entity.type
_entity.pdbx_description
1 polymer ?
#
loop_
_entity_poly.entity_id
_entity_poly.type
_entity_poly.pdbx_seq_one_letter_code
_entity_poly.pdbx_strand_id
1 'polypeptide(L)'
;MKKTMIIVALFWLCLAFQPLGAEKTESGDRQLSFSIPQHGELILSVPGSWKQSAGRPMGIFPTIVFSPPKGDAFEVSITPLWSPKNDPTFNRPEKVKNMIESDLRSMLSQAVEKDAKVQEFAGISGKGCYFLLTDKAPKPGEHPYAMRAGIGVGDLLLSVTILSRSKNSEGITATIKALQEAWQRYK
;
A
#
# COMPACT_ATOMS: atom_id res chain seq x y z
N MET A 1 -51.36 43.65 47.43
CA MET A 1 -50.10 42.97 47.83
C MET A 1 -50.18 41.50 47.42
N LYS A 2 -49.04 40.93 47.01
CA LYS A 2 -48.79 39.57 46.46
C LYS A 2 -48.99 39.40 44.94
N LYS A 3 -47.85 39.48 44.26
CA LYS A 3 -47.54 39.06 42.89
C LYS A 3 -47.70 37.54 42.76
N THR A 4 -48.02 37.02 41.57
CA THR A 4 -47.26 35.96 40.87
C THR A 4 -47.76 35.86 39.41
N MET A 5 -46.81 35.74 38.50
CA MET A 5 -46.90 35.80 37.04
C MET A 5 -46.44 34.45 36.47
N ILE A 6 -47.10 33.88 35.46
CA ILE A 6 -46.60 32.75 34.63
C ILE A 6 -47.21 32.94 33.22
N ILE A 7 -46.52 33.61 32.28
CA ILE A 7 -45.60 33.09 31.24
C ILE A 7 -46.24 32.06 30.30
N VAL A 8 -46.56 32.56 29.09
CA VAL A 8 -47.00 31.80 27.90
C VAL A 8 -45.74 31.35 27.15
N ALA A 9 -45.62 30.05 26.87
CA ALA A 9 -44.55 29.49 26.04
C ALA A 9 -45.05 29.31 24.59
N LEU A 10 -44.47 30.05 23.65
CA LEU A 10 -44.60 29.80 22.21
C LEU A 10 -43.59 28.72 21.78
N PHE A 11 -44.09 27.62 21.22
CA PHE A 11 -43.29 26.56 20.62
C PHE A 11 -42.83 26.99 19.21
N TRP A 12 -41.52 27.10 19.01
CA TRP A 12 -40.90 27.38 17.72
C TRP A 12 -40.44 26.06 17.08
N LEU A 13 -40.98 25.76 15.88
CA LEU A 13 -40.73 24.52 15.13
C LEU A 13 -39.47 24.71 14.27
N CYS A 14 -38.33 24.17 14.69
CA CYS A 14 -37.14 24.07 13.84
C CYS A 14 -37.21 22.81 12.97
N LEU A 15 -37.49 22.97 11.67
CA LEU A 15 -37.26 21.95 10.65
C LEU A 15 -35.74 21.83 10.43
N ALA A 16 -35.12 20.82 11.05
CA ALA A 16 -33.73 20.47 10.78
C ALA A 16 -33.64 19.72 9.44
N PHE A 17 -33.15 20.40 8.42
CA PHE A 17 -32.68 19.79 7.17
C PHE A 17 -31.40 19.01 7.50
N GLN A 18 -31.48 17.69 7.62
CA GLN A 18 -30.28 16.87 7.78
C GLN A 18 -29.62 16.70 6.41
N PRO A 19 -28.34 17.10 6.23
CA PRO A 19 -27.61 16.76 5.02
C PRO A 19 -27.47 15.24 4.99
N LEU A 20 -27.89 14.64 3.87
CA LEU A 20 -27.65 13.25 3.54
C LEU A 20 -26.14 13.01 3.59
N GLY A 21 -25.67 12.39 4.68
CA GLY A 21 -24.28 12.03 4.84
C GLY A 21 -23.87 11.14 3.69
N ALA A 22 -22.87 11.58 2.91
CA ALA A 22 -22.15 10.68 2.03
C ALA A 22 -21.55 9.59 2.91
N GLU A 23 -22.08 8.38 2.79
CA GLU A 23 -21.58 7.20 3.47
C GLU A 23 -20.16 6.96 2.98
N LYS A 24 -19.19 7.38 3.80
CA LYS A 24 -17.80 6.95 3.70
C LYS A 24 -17.85 5.43 3.87
N THR A 25 -17.83 4.69 2.78
CA THR A 25 -17.62 3.24 2.82
C THR A 25 -16.17 3.00 3.25
N GLU A 26 -15.89 3.20 4.54
CA GLU A 26 -14.69 2.68 5.19
C GLU A 26 -14.89 1.18 5.33
N SER A 27 -14.76 0.48 4.21
CA SER A 27 -14.53 -0.97 4.23
C SER A 27 -13.17 -1.15 4.87
N GLY A 28 -13.16 -1.55 6.14
CA GLY A 28 -11.93 -1.78 6.91
C GLY A 28 -10.98 -2.76 6.21
N ASP A 29 -9.79 -2.92 6.77
CA ASP A 29 -8.80 -3.82 6.20
C ASP A 29 -9.31 -5.26 6.19
N ARG A 30 -9.05 -5.97 5.09
CA ARG A 30 -9.29 -7.41 4.95
C ARG A 30 -7.96 -8.14 4.87
N GLN A 31 -7.92 -9.31 5.48
CA GLN A 31 -6.78 -10.21 5.37
C GLN A 31 -6.95 -11.13 4.16
N LEU A 32 -5.93 -11.21 3.33
CA LEU A 32 -5.86 -12.08 2.15
C LEU A 32 -4.74 -13.10 2.32
N SER A 33 -4.99 -14.33 1.90
CA SER A 33 -4.01 -15.41 1.87
C SER A 33 -3.67 -15.78 0.42
N PHE A 34 -2.38 -15.82 0.11
CA PHE A 34 -1.87 -16.18 -1.20
C PHE A 34 -0.99 -17.42 -1.10
N SER A 35 -1.43 -18.54 -1.69
CA SER A 35 -0.60 -19.74 -1.78
C SER A 35 0.62 -19.48 -2.66
N ILE A 36 1.80 -19.67 -2.09
CA ILE A 36 3.08 -19.61 -2.80
C ILE A 36 3.59 -21.05 -2.96
N PRO A 37 3.73 -21.55 -4.20
CA PRO A 37 4.14 -22.93 -4.43
C PRO A 37 5.41 -23.29 -3.67
N GLN A 38 5.36 -24.35 -2.84
CA GLN A 38 6.48 -24.83 -2.00
C GLN A 38 6.94 -23.88 -0.87
N HIS A 39 6.32 -22.70 -0.73
CA HIS A 39 6.67 -21.69 0.28
C HIS A 39 5.46 -21.32 1.16
N GLY A 40 4.46 -22.21 1.31
CA GLY A 40 3.30 -21.95 2.17
C GLY A 40 2.39 -20.84 1.65
N GLU A 41 1.98 -19.92 2.53
CA GLU A 41 1.07 -18.83 2.19
C GLU A 41 1.60 -17.47 2.66
N LEU A 42 1.54 -16.48 1.77
CA LEU A 42 1.75 -15.07 2.10
C LEU A 42 0.43 -14.47 2.59
N ILE A 43 0.47 -13.83 3.77
CA ILE A 43 -0.69 -13.16 4.37
C ILE A 43 -0.49 -11.64 4.30
N LEU A 44 -1.47 -10.94 3.71
CA LEU A 44 -1.46 -9.48 3.58
C LEU A 44 -2.78 -8.89 4.10
N SER A 45 -2.70 -7.82 4.90
CA SER A 45 -3.85 -7.00 5.28
C SER A 45 -3.91 -5.78 4.36
N VAL A 46 -4.97 -5.65 3.57
CA VAL A 46 -5.16 -4.54 2.61
C VAL A 46 -6.55 -3.94 2.75
N PRO A 47 -6.80 -2.69 2.32
CA PRO A 47 -8.14 -2.11 2.38
C PRO A 47 -9.17 -2.99 1.66
N GLY A 48 -10.33 -3.23 2.30
CA GLY A 48 -11.35 -4.14 1.79
C GLY A 48 -11.94 -3.73 0.44
N SER A 49 -11.88 -2.43 0.13
CA SER A 49 -12.36 -1.85 -1.12
C SER A 49 -11.43 -2.07 -2.32
N TRP A 50 -10.18 -2.48 -2.10
CA TRP A 50 -9.21 -2.64 -3.18
C TRP A 50 -9.57 -3.84 -4.05
N LYS A 51 -9.49 -3.64 -5.38
CA LYS A 51 -9.56 -4.73 -6.35
C LYS A 51 -8.25 -5.50 -6.35
N GLN A 52 -8.34 -6.80 -6.64
CA GLN A 52 -7.20 -7.69 -6.75
C GLN A 52 -7.25 -8.41 -8.10
N SER A 53 -6.10 -8.56 -8.75
CA SER A 53 -5.92 -9.40 -9.92
C SER A 53 -4.55 -10.08 -9.92
N ALA A 54 -4.36 -11.03 -10.83
CA ALA A 54 -3.04 -11.58 -11.11
C ALA A 54 -2.31 -10.63 -12.10
N GLY A 55 -1.08 -10.28 -11.78
CA GLY A 55 -0.18 -9.56 -12.67
C GLY A 55 0.62 -10.50 -13.56
N ARG A 56 1.42 -9.92 -14.46
CA ARG A 56 2.38 -10.69 -15.25
C ARG A 56 3.43 -11.31 -14.32
N PRO A 57 3.68 -12.64 -14.40
CA PRO A 57 4.74 -13.27 -13.61
C PRO A 57 6.13 -12.73 -13.97
N MET A 58 7.01 -12.69 -12.97
CA MET A 58 8.44 -12.41 -13.15
C MET A 58 9.20 -13.74 -13.18
N GLY A 59 9.37 -14.32 -14.37
CA GLY A 59 9.94 -15.66 -14.51
C GLY A 59 9.05 -16.70 -13.80
N ILE A 60 9.57 -17.32 -12.73
CA ILE A 60 8.81 -18.28 -11.91
C ILE A 60 8.00 -17.63 -10.79
N PHE A 61 8.19 -16.33 -10.54
CA PHE A 61 7.58 -15.64 -9.41
C PHE A 61 6.20 -15.08 -9.80
N PRO A 62 5.13 -15.37 -9.05
CA PRO A 62 3.82 -14.77 -9.29
C PRO A 62 3.85 -13.28 -8.94
N THR A 63 2.95 -12.51 -9.57
CA THR A 63 2.74 -11.10 -9.22
C THR A 63 1.28 -10.90 -8.85
N ILE A 64 1.03 -10.29 -7.69
CA ILE A 64 -0.30 -9.89 -7.22
C ILE A 64 -0.45 -8.41 -7.52
N VAL A 65 -1.58 -8.01 -8.11
CA VAL A 65 -1.86 -6.61 -8.43
C VAL A 65 -3.07 -6.13 -7.63
N PHE A 66 -2.95 -4.95 -7.02
CA PHE A 66 -4.05 -4.23 -6.40
C PHE A 66 -4.30 -2.90 -7.07
N SER A 67 -5.57 -2.50 -7.13
CA SER A 67 -6.03 -1.24 -7.71
C SER A 67 -7.22 -0.66 -6.94
N PRO A 68 -7.51 0.65 -7.07
CA PRO A 68 -8.64 1.24 -6.36
C PRO A 68 -9.99 0.66 -6.82
N PRO A 69 -11.06 0.79 -6.01
CA PRO A 69 -12.40 0.35 -6.39
C PRO A 69 -12.90 1.03 -7.68
N LYS A 70 -12.44 2.24 -7.99
CA LYS A 70 -12.79 3.01 -9.19
C LYS A 70 -11.61 3.87 -9.66
N GLY A 71 -11.53 4.08 -10.97
CA GLY A 71 -10.49 4.89 -11.59
C GLY A 71 -9.12 4.21 -11.54
N ASP A 72 -8.07 5.01 -11.61
CA ASP A 72 -6.67 4.59 -11.78
C ASP A 72 -5.71 5.32 -10.85
N ALA A 73 -6.20 5.74 -9.67
CA ALA A 73 -5.45 6.56 -8.72
C ALA A 73 -4.09 5.93 -8.33
N PHE A 74 -4.03 4.60 -8.31
CA PHE A 74 -2.81 3.83 -8.11
C PHE A 74 -2.90 2.44 -8.73
N GLU A 75 -1.75 1.81 -8.88
CA GLU A 75 -1.58 0.38 -9.10
C GLU A 75 -0.46 -0.12 -8.18
N VAL A 76 -0.68 -1.22 -7.47
CA VAL A 76 0.31 -1.86 -6.59
C VAL A 76 0.62 -3.23 -7.15
N SER A 77 1.87 -3.49 -7.49
CA SER A 77 2.36 -4.82 -7.88
C SER A 77 3.24 -5.38 -6.77
N ILE A 78 2.87 -6.54 -6.23
CA ILE A 78 3.64 -7.27 -5.22
C ILE A 78 4.09 -8.60 -5.83
N THR A 79 5.40 -8.77 -5.96
CA THR A 79 6.00 -10.03 -6.43
C THR A 79 6.76 -10.66 -5.26
N PRO A 80 6.23 -11.72 -4.63
CA PRO A 80 7.00 -12.52 -3.68
C PRO A 80 8.10 -13.28 -4.42
N LEU A 81 9.34 -13.00 -4.05
CA LEU A 81 10.55 -13.64 -4.56
C LEU A 81 11.07 -14.64 -3.52
N TRP A 82 11.63 -15.74 -3.98
CA TRP A 82 12.39 -16.70 -3.17
C TRP A 82 13.69 -17.05 -3.89
N SER A 83 14.66 -17.62 -3.16
CA SER A 83 15.92 -18.03 -3.77
C SER A 83 15.75 -19.36 -4.50
N PRO A 84 15.93 -19.43 -5.84
CA PRO A 84 15.91 -20.71 -6.56
C PRO A 84 17.08 -21.64 -6.16
N LYS A 85 18.11 -21.07 -5.52
CA LYS A 85 19.29 -21.77 -5.02
C LYS A 85 19.20 -22.05 -3.51
N ASN A 86 18.04 -21.81 -2.89
CA ASN A 86 17.82 -21.98 -1.45
C ASN A 86 18.84 -21.22 -0.58
N ASP A 87 19.28 -20.04 -1.03
CA ASP A 87 20.12 -19.16 -0.22
C ASP A 87 19.33 -18.61 0.99
N PRO A 88 19.66 -19.00 2.24
CA PRO A 88 18.92 -18.59 3.43
C PRO A 88 19.12 -17.12 3.79
N THR A 89 20.02 -16.43 3.09
CA THR A 89 20.29 -15.00 3.27
C THR A 89 19.55 -14.13 2.26
N PHE A 90 18.83 -14.72 1.30
CA PHE A 90 18.22 -14.03 0.16
C PHE A 90 17.31 -12.86 0.55
N ASN A 91 16.52 -13.02 1.60
CA ASN A 91 15.57 -12.02 2.08
C ASN A 91 16.04 -11.26 3.33
N ARG A 92 17.33 -11.33 3.67
CA ARG A 92 17.87 -10.59 4.82
C ARG A 92 17.82 -9.08 4.57
N PRO A 93 17.63 -8.25 5.63
CA PRO A 93 17.47 -6.80 5.47
C PRO A 93 18.57 -6.13 4.64
N GLU A 94 19.81 -6.59 4.75
CA GLU A 94 20.95 -6.04 4.01
C GLU A 94 20.82 -6.33 2.50
N LYS A 95 20.38 -7.54 2.12
CA LYS A 95 20.15 -7.89 0.71
C LYS A 95 18.93 -7.15 0.15
N VAL A 96 17.86 -7.03 0.95
CA VAL A 96 16.68 -6.25 0.59
C VAL A 96 17.07 -4.80 0.32
N LYS A 97 17.84 -4.18 1.23
CA LYS A 97 18.33 -2.81 1.07
C LYS A 97 19.21 -2.66 -0.17
N ASN A 98 20.16 -3.56 -0.38
CA ASN A 98 21.03 -3.52 -1.57
C ASN A 98 20.23 -3.61 -2.88
N MET A 99 19.19 -4.44 -2.93
CA MET A 99 18.30 -4.54 -4.08
C MET A 99 17.56 -3.22 -4.32
N ILE A 100 16.95 -2.64 -3.28
CA ILE A 100 16.19 -1.38 -3.40
C ILE A 100 17.11 -0.19 -3.71
N GLU A 101 18.33 -0.15 -3.18
CA GLU A 101 19.32 0.87 -3.56
C GLU A 101 19.79 0.70 -5.02
N SER A 102 19.88 -0.53 -5.50
CA SER A 102 20.19 -0.80 -6.92
C SER A 102 19.06 -0.33 -7.83
N ASP A 103 17.81 -0.61 -7.48
CA ASP A 103 16.64 -0.11 -8.19
C ASP A 103 16.64 1.43 -8.23
N LEU A 104 16.89 2.07 -7.08
CA LEU A 104 16.98 3.53 -6.99
C LEU A 104 18.00 4.10 -7.98
N ARG A 105 19.24 3.58 -7.98
CA ARG A 105 20.29 4.03 -8.89
C ARG A 105 19.89 3.88 -10.35
N SER A 106 19.22 2.80 -10.71
CA SER A 106 18.75 2.58 -12.08
C SER A 106 17.63 3.53 -12.51
N MET A 107 16.71 3.84 -11.59
CA MET A 107 15.53 4.67 -11.87
C MET A 107 15.82 6.17 -11.81
N LEU A 108 16.85 6.62 -11.08
CA LEU A 108 17.18 8.05 -10.94
C LEU A 108 17.38 8.77 -12.28
N SER A 109 17.92 8.09 -13.30
CA SER A 109 18.11 8.69 -14.63
C SER A 109 16.82 9.11 -15.31
N GLN A 110 15.68 8.53 -14.91
CA GLN A 110 14.33 8.81 -15.42
C GLN A 110 13.51 9.70 -14.48
N ALA A 111 14.07 10.07 -13.34
CA ALA A 111 13.37 10.84 -12.31
C ALA A 111 13.60 12.35 -12.42
N VAL A 112 12.70 13.14 -11.83
CA VAL A 112 12.88 14.57 -11.60
C VAL A 112 14.00 14.80 -10.58
N GLU A 113 14.01 13.97 -9.54
CA GLU A 113 15.00 13.96 -8.47
C GLU A 113 16.41 13.73 -9.01
N LYS A 114 17.37 14.53 -8.55
CA LYS A 114 18.80 14.38 -8.90
C LYS A 114 19.55 13.45 -7.93
N ASP A 115 19.03 13.38 -6.71
CA ASP A 115 19.44 12.48 -5.65
C ASP A 115 18.20 12.10 -4.86
N ALA A 116 18.20 10.90 -4.28
CA ALA A 116 17.16 10.41 -3.40
C ALA A 116 17.74 9.37 -2.46
N LYS A 117 17.05 9.13 -1.35
CA LYS A 117 17.49 8.18 -0.32
C LYS A 117 16.43 7.11 -0.11
N VAL A 118 16.92 5.91 0.15
CA VAL A 118 16.10 4.82 0.64
C VAL A 118 15.68 5.12 2.08
N GLN A 119 14.39 5.03 2.35
CA GLN A 119 13.77 5.17 3.67
C GLN A 119 13.51 3.79 4.25
N GLU A 120 13.71 3.62 5.55
CA GLU A 120 13.49 2.36 6.25
C GLU A 120 12.14 2.37 6.96
N PHE A 121 11.51 1.21 7.08
CA PHE A 121 10.31 1.01 7.90
C PHE A 121 10.41 -0.31 8.66
N ALA A 122 9.77 -0.38 9.83
CA ALA A 122 9.68 -1.60 10.61
C ALA A 122 8.34 -2.30 10.36
N GLY A 123 8.40 -3.60 10.06
CA GLY A 123 7.25 -4.50 10.03
C GLY A 123 7.42 -5.65 11.01
N ILE A 124 6.35 -6.43 11.22
CA ILE A 124 6.33 -7.57 12.14
C ILE A 124 7.32 -8.67 11.73
N SER A 125 7.60 -8.81 10.43
CA SER A 125 8.54 -9.79 9.89
C SER A 125 9.98 -9.30 9.82
N GLY A 126 10.23 -7.99 9.99
CA GLY A 126 11.56 -7.41 9.92
C GLY A 126 11.60 -5.97 9.42
N LYS A 127 12.80 -5.51 9.06
CA LYS A 127 12.99 -4.17 8.47
C LYS A 127 12.78 -4.23 6.97
N GLY A 128 11.93 -3.34 6.46
CA GLY A 128 11.76 -3.07 5.05
C GLY A 128 12.36 -1.71 4.68
N CYS A 129 12.40 -1.44 3.38
CA CYS A 129 12.82 -0.14 2.87
C CYS A 129 12.12 0.22 1.57
N TYR A 130 12.05 1.51 1.26
CA TYR A 130 11.43 2.02 0.05
C TYR A 130 12.08 3.33 -0.42
N PHE A 131 11.81 3.70 -1.66
CA PHE A 131 12.00 5.07 -2.15
C PHE A 131 10.84 5.44 -3.06
N LEU A 132 10.62 6.75 -3.24
CA LEU A 132 9.62 7.33 -4.12
C LEU A 132 10.32 8.29 -5.09
N LEU A 133 10.01 8.17 -6.38
CA LEU A 133 10.50 9.06 -7.43
C LEU A 133 9.34 9.65 -8.22
N THR A 134 9.58 10.81 -8.80
CA THR A 134 8.68 11.48 -9.74
C THR A 134 9.22 11.25 -11.15
N ASP A 135 8.39 10.70 -12.04
CA ASP A 135 8.75 10.58 -13.46
C ASP A 135 8.97 11.98 -14.06
N LYS A 136 10.10 12.19 -14.72
CA LYS A 136 10.44 13.48 -15.35
C LYS A 136 9.67 13.75 -16.65
N ALA A 137 9.11 12.72 -17.28
CA ALA A 137 8.40 12.85 -18.55
C ALA A 137 7.30 11.78 -18.71
N PRO A 138 6.31 11.72 -17.79
CA PRO A 138 5.22 10.76 -17.89
C PRO A 138 4.39 11.05 -19.15
N LYS A 139 4.04 10.02 -19.92
CA LYS A 139 3.15 10.19 -21.07
C LYS A 139 1.72 10.47 -20.58
N PRO A 140 0.87 11.07 -21.44
CA PRO A 140 -0.54 11.21 -21.12
C PRO A 140 -1.16 9.87 -20.68
N GLY A 141 -1.76 9.85 -19.49
CA GLY A 141 -2.34 8.64 -18.91
C GLY A 141 -1.37 7.78 -18.08
N GLU A 142 -0.07 8.05 -18.03
CA GLU A 142 0.87 7.33 -17.16
C GLU A 142 0.93 7.95 -15.74
N HIS A 143 1.26 7.13 -14.75
CA HIS A 143 1.38 7.57 -13.37
C HIS A 143 2.66 8.40 -13.16
N PRO A 144 2.57 9.65 -12.68
CA PRO A 144 3.73 10.51 -12.49
C PRO A 144 4.61 10.12 -11.30
N TYR A 145 4.14 9.25 -10.40
CA TYR A 145 4.89 8.83 -9.22
C TYR A 145 5.10 7.31 -9.21
N ALA A 146 6.33 6.90 -8.93
CA ALA A 146 6.70 5.50 -8.79
C ALA A 146 7.43 5.26 -7.46
N MET A 147 6.91 4.33 -6.66
CA MET A 147 7.56 3.85 -5.44
C MET A 147 8.06 2.43 -5.65
N ARG A 148 9.26 2.14 -5.17
CA ARG A 148 9.77 0.78 -5.01
C ARG A 148 9.91 0.49 -3.52
N ALA A 149 9.53 -0.71 -3.11
CA ALA A 149 9.72 -1.17 -1.73
C ALA A 149 10.14 -2.63 -1.68
N GLY A 150 10.83 -2.98 -0.60
CA GLY A 150 11.31 -4.32 -0.31
C GLY A 150 11.19 -4.64 1.18
N ILE A 151 10.77 -5.86 1.51
CA ILE A 151 10.82 -6.40 2.89
C ILE A 151 10.96 -7.92 2.85
N GLY A 152 11.69 -8.49 3.81
CA GLY A 152 11.73 -9.93 4.03
C GLY A 152 10.53 -10.40 4.87
N VAL A 153 9.86 -11.47 4.43
CA VAL A 153 8.70 -12.07 5.10
C VAL A 153 8.86 -13.59 5.11
N GLY A 154 9.25 -14.15 6.27
CA GLY A 154 9.57 -15.57 6.39
C GLY A 154 10.76 -15.99 5.52
N ASP A 155 10.56 -16.80 4.47
CA ASP A 155 11.57 -17.12 3.45
C ASP A 155 11.42 -16.32 2.14
N LEU A 156 10.42 -15.44 2.07
CA LEU A 156 10.12 -14.59 0.92
C LEU A 156 10.80 -13.23 1.04
N LEU A 157 11.11 -12.63 -0.10
CA LEU A 157 11.36 -11.20 -0.27
C LEU A 157 10.18 -10.62 -1.06
N LEU A 158 9.47 -9.64 -0.50
CA LEU A 158 8.40 -8.95 -1.22
C LEU A 158 9.00 -7.79 -2.02
N SER A 159 9.08 -7.93 -3.34
CA SER A 159 9.47 -6.85 -4.25
C SER A 159 8.22 -6.12 -4.71
N VAL A 160 8.11 -4.82 -4.40
CA VAL A 160 6.90 -4.03 -4.60
C VAL A 160 7.15 -2.85 -5.51
N THR A 161 6.26 -2.65 -6.48
CA THR A 161 6.12 -1.39 -7.23
C THR A 161 4.77 -0.78 -6.91
N ILE A 162 4.74 0.52 -6.62
CA ILE A 162 3.49 1.30 -6.62
C ILE A 162 3.62 2.39 -7.68
N LEU A 163 2.66 2.45 -8.58
CA LEU A 163 2.46 3.56 -9.51
C LEU A 163 1.29 4.40 -9.01
N SER A 164 1.40 5.73 -9.01
CA SER A 164 0.33 6.58 -8.48
C SER A 164 0.20 7.94 -9.17
N ARG A 165 -1.03 8.47 -9.13
CA ARG A 165 -1.39 9.84 -9.52
C ARG A 165 -0.98 10.89 -8.49
N SER A 166 -0.68 10.50 -7.26
CA SER A 166 -0.31 11.41 -6.16
C SER A 166 0.81 10.83 -5.30
N LYS A 167 1.77 11.68 -4.91
CA LYS A 167 2.84 11.35 -3.96
C LYS A 167 2.33 10.92 -2.57
N ASN A 168 1.11 11.31 -2.22
CA ASN A 168 0.46 11.01 -0.94
C ASN A 168 -0.76 10.10 -1.13
N SER A 169 -0.72 9.19 -2.12
CA SER A 169 -1.88 8.33 -2.38
C SER A 169 -2.13 7.33 -1.27
N GLU A 170 -3.39 6.91 -1.16
CA GLU A 170 -3.79 5.75 -0.36
C GLU A 170 -3.01 4.50 -0.77
N GLY A 171 -2.78 4.31 -2.08
CA GLY A 171 -1.97 3.21 -2.60
C GLY A 171 -0.59 3.11 -1.98
N ILE A 172 0.10 4.24 -1.77
CA ILE A 172 1.41 4.27 -1.11
C ILE A 172 1.28 3.95 0.39
N THR A 173 0.44 4.71 1.09
CA THR A 173 0.34 4.65 2.55
C THR A 173 -0.21 3.31 3.05
N ALA A 174 -1.27 2.81 2.43
CA ALA A 174 -1.86 1.52 2.77
C ALA A 174 -0.97 0.34 2.36
N THR A 175 -0.19 0.45 1.28
CA THR A 175 0.78 -0.61 0.94
C THR A 175 1.89 -0.70 1.96
N ILE A 176 2.44 0.42 2.43
CA ILE A 176 3.44 0.38 3.52
C ILE A 176 2.82 -0.29 4.75
N LYS A 177 1.61 0.09 5.17
CA LYS A 177 0.91 -0.57 6.28
C LYS A 177 0.75 -2.08 6.06
N ALA A 178 0.33 -2.49 4.86
CA ALA A 178 0.19 -3.90 4.49
C ALA A 178 1.52 -4.67 4.60
N LEU A 179 2.64 -4.05 4.18
CA LEU A 179 3.97 -4.64 4.31
C LEU A 179 4.44 -4.71 5.77
N GLN A 180 4.08 -3.73 6.60
CA GLN A 180 4.38 -3.74 8.03
C GLN A 180 3.68 -4.89 8.75
N GLU A 181 2.49 -5.27 8.30
CA GLU A 181 1.67 -6.34 8.88
C GLU A 181 1.83 -7.68 8.15
N ALA A 182 2.66 -7.76 7.10
CA ALA A 182 2.83 -8.96 6.30
C ALA A 182 3.54 -10.06 7.09
N TRP A 183 3.04 -11.29 6.96
CA TRP A 183 3.64 -12.49 7.53
C TRP A 183 3.43 -13.70 6.61
N GLN A 184 4.21 -14.75 6.84
CA GLN A 184 4.12 -16.00 6.10
C GLN A 184 3.61 -17.12 7.00
N ARG A 185 2.63 -17.87 6.52
CA ARG A 185 2.17 -19.12 7.13
C ARG A 185 2.85 -20.29 6.43
N TYR A 186 3.65 -21.05 7.17
CA TYR A 186 4.21 -22.31 6.69
C TYR A 186 3.13 -23.40 6.65
N LYS A 187 3.28 -24.36 5.74
CA LYS A 187 2.46 -25.58 5.69
C LYS A 187 3.06 -26.68 6.55
#